data_AF-A0A940S8G8-F1
#
_entry.id   AF-A0A940S8G8-F1
#
_cell.length_a   1.000
_cell.length_b   1.000
_cell.length_c   1.000
_cell.angle_alpha   90.00
_cell.angle_beta   90.00
_cell.angle_gamma   90.00
#
_symmetry.space_group_name_H-M   'P 1'
#
loop_
_entity.id
_entity.type
_entity.pdbx_description
1 polymer ?
#
loop_
_entity_poly.entity_id
_entity_poly.type
_entity_poly.pdbx_seq_one_letter_code
_entity_poly.pdbx_strand_id
1 'polypeptide(L)'
;MSRLKLLMVWALCTLASPILSIAMLCQAAFGSTDRALSMAVAQDECGNALFGGTRGETISTRTGNALIQGKRWAKIAAPCIDFLMMQKGHCLANATLPH
;
A
#
# COMPACT_ATOMS: atom_id res chain seq x y z
N MET A 1 -14.20 8.65 17.27
CA MET A 1 -13.98 7.35 17.94
C MET A 1 -13.26 7.57 19.26
N SER A 2 -13.59 6.84 20.33
CA SER A 2 -12.81 6.91 21.58
C SER A 2 -11.49 6.14 21.43
N ARG A 3 -10.46 6.54 22.19
CA ARG A 3 -9.14 5.88 22.16
C ARG A 3 -9.22 4.37 22.45
N LEU A 4 -10.12 3.97 23.34
CA LEU A 4 -10.39 2.55 23.63
C LEU A 4 -10.85 1.77 22.40
N LYS A 5 -11.75 2.34 21.59
CA LYS A 5 -12.21 1.69 20.34
C LYS A 5 -11.09 1.55 19.32
N LEU A 6 -10.17 2.52 19.23
CA LEU A 6 -8.99 2.42 18.37
C LEU A 6 -8.03 1.33 18.86
N LEU A 7 -7.82 1.20 20.17
CA LEU A 7 -7.01 0.14 20.75
C LEU A 7 -7.61 -1.27 20.50
N MET A 8 -8.94 -1.40 20.56
CA MET A 8 -9.60 -2.67 20.23
C MET A 8 -9.43 -3.03 18.75
N VAL A 9 -9.56 -2.06 17.84
CA VAL A 9 -9.32 -2.28 16.41
C VAL A 9 -7.86 -2.65 16.16
N TRP A 10 -6.91 -1.98 16.81
CA TRP A 10 -5.50 -2.33 16.75
C TRP A 10 -5.22 -3.76 17.22
N ALA A 11 -5.80 -4.18 18.35
CA ALA A 11 -5.64 -5.53 18.88
C ALA A 11 -6.19 -6.59 17.90
N LEU A 12 -7.37 -6.33 17.30
CA LEU A 12 -7.96 -7.19 16.28
C LEU A 12 -7.07 -7.28 15.03
N CYS A 13 -6.56 -6.15 14.53
CA CYS A 13 -5.66 -6.11 13.38
C CYS A 13 -4.34 -6.86 13.66
N THR A 14 -3.80 -6.72 14.87
CA THR A 14 -2.56 -7.39 15.28
C THR A 14 -2.72 -8.91 15.32
N LEU A 15 -3.87 -9.40 15.81
CA LEU A 15 -4.19 -10.84 15.82
C LEU A 15 -4.48 -11.38 14.41
N ALA A 16 -5.12 -10.59 13.55
CA ALA A 16 -5.43 -10.99 12.18
C ALA A 16 -4.20 -10.94 11.25
N SER A 17 -3.25 -10.04 11.49
CA SER A 17 -2.05 -9.84 10.67
C SER A 17 -1.23 -11.10 10.39
N PRO A 18 -0.88 -11.96 11.38
CA PRO A 18 -0.12 -13.19 11.09
C PRO A 18 -0.93 -14.17 10.23
N ILE A 19 -2.24 -14.29 10.47
CA ILE A 19 -3.13 -15.17 9.70
C ILE A 19 -3.19 -14.70 8.24
N LEU A 20 -3.38 -13.40 8.02
CA LEU A 20 -3.42 -12.81 6.69
C LEU A 20 -2.06 -12.91 5.97
N SER A 21 -0.95 -12.80 6.70
CA SER A 21 0.40 -12.94 6.14
C SER A 21 0.67 -14.38 5.68
N ILE A 22 0.28 -15.38 6.47
CA ILE A 22 0.37 -16.79 6.09
C ILE A 22 -0.55 -17.09 4.91
N ALA A 23 -1.79 -16.57 4.92
CA ALA A 23 -2.71 -16.74 3.81
C ALA A 23 -2.18 -16.10 2.52
N MET A 24 -1.57 -14.91 2.59
CA MET A 24 -0.92 -14.26 1.45
C MET A 24 0.24 -15.11 0.91
N LEU A 25 1.08 -15.66 1.80
CA LEU A 25 2.18 -16.56 1.41
C LEU A 25 1.65 -17.82 0.71
N CYS A 26 0.60 -18.45 1.24
CA CYS A 26 -0.04 -19.61 0.63
C CYS A 26 -0.65 -19.27 -0.74
N GLN A 27 -1.31 -18.11 -0.87
CA GLN A 27 -1.89 -17.67 -2.15
C GLN A 27 -0.79 -17.33 -3.17
N ALA A 28 0.31 -16.72 -2.75
CA ALA A 28 1.44 -16.41 -3.62
C ALA A 28 2.21 -17.66 -4.08
N ALA A 29 2.30 -18.69 -3.23
CA ALA A 29 3.06 -19.90 -3.53
C ALA A 29 2.25 -20.96 -4.30
N PHE A 30 0.97 -21.13 -3.98
CA PHE A 30 0.15 -22.25 -4.50
C PHE A 30 -1.22 -21.83 -5.04
N GLY A 31 -1.60 -20.56 -4.86
CA GLY A 31 -2.95 -20.09 -5.11
C GLY A 31 -3.06 -19.15 -6.31
N SER A 32 -4.06 -18.26 -6.22
CA SER A 32 -4.32 -17.25 -7.25
C SER A 32 -3.44 -16.03 -7.03
N THR A 33 -2.67 -15.69 -8.06
CA THR A 33 -1.83 -14.49 -8.12
C THR A 33 -2.65 -13.22 -7.92
N ASP A 34 -3.88 -13.15 -8.44
CA ASP A 34 -4.78 -12.00 -8.28
C ASP A 34 -5.21 -11.78 -6.82
N ARG A 35 -5.44 -12.86 -6.07
CA ARG A 35 -5.80 -12.79 -4.65
C ARG A 35 -4.60 -12.37 -3.81
N ALA A 36 -3.43 -12.92 -4.09
CA ALA A 36 -2.18 -12.51 -3.43
C ALA A 36 -1.88 -11.03 -3.70
N LEU A 37 -2.06 -10.57 -4.94
CA LEU A 37 -1.89 -9.18 -5.33
C LEU A 37 -2.88 -8.26 -4.62
N SER A 38 -4.17 -8.63 -4.58
CA SER A 38 -5.20 -7.85 -3.88
C SER A 38 -4.91 -7.70 -2.39
N MET A 39 -4.38 -8.75 -1.74
CA MET A 39 -3.96 -8.69 -0.35
C MET A 39 -2.73 -7.78 -0.15
N ALA A 40 -1.77 -7.81 -1.07
CA ALA A 40 -0.61 -6.94 -1.04
C ALA A 40 -1.00 -5.46 -1.22
N VAL A 41 -1.94 -5.17 -2.13
CA VAL A 41 -2.49 -3.81 -2.33
C VAL A 41 -3.17 -3.28 -1.07
N ALA A 42 -4.02 -4.09 -0.42
CA ALA A 42 -4.67 -3.68 0.82
C ALA A 42 -3.67 -3.40 1.96
N GLN A 43 -2.56 -4.16 2.00
CA GLN A 43 -1.48 -3.91 2.95
C GLN A 43 -0.74 -2.61 2.64
N ASP A 44 -0.54 -2.29 1.36
CA ASP A 44 0.04 -1.02 0.92
C ASP A 44 -0.86 0.18 1.23
N GLU A 45 -2.17 0.07 1.04
CA GLU A 45 -3.14 1.11 1.45
C GLU A 45 -3.08 1.38 2.96
N CYS A 46 -2.90 0.33 3.78
CA CYS A 46 -2.70 0.47 5.22
C CYS A 46 -1.39 1.22 5.54
N GLY A 47 -0.32 0.91 4.81
CA GLY A 47 0.95 1.64 4.89
C GLY A 47 0.81 3.11 4.46
N ASN A 48 0.04 3.40 3.41
CA ASN A 48 -0.21 4.78 2.99
C ASN A 48 -0.97 5.58 4.05
N ALA A 49 -1.96 4.96 4.70
CA ALA A 49 -2.68 5.58 5.81
C ALA A 49 -1.75 5.95 6.98
N LEU A 50 -0.68 5.18 7.25
CA LEU A 50 0.35 5.53 8.23
C LEU A 50 1.08 6.83 7.86
N PHE A 51 1.39 7.01 6.57
CA PHE A 51 2.04 8.22 6.08
C PHE A 51 1.08 9.40 5.89
N GLY A 52 -0.18 9.28 6.33
CA GLY A 52 -1.21 10.33 6.18
C GLY A 52 -1.85 10.38 4.80
N GLY A 53 -1.80 9.28 4.04
CA GLY A 53 -2.53 9.13 2.78
C GLY A 53 -4.01 8.81 2.98
N THR A 54 -4.80 9.00 1.93
CA THR A 54 -6.25 8.77 1.99
C THR A 54 -6.56 7.28 2.03
N ARG A 55 -7.65 6.89 2.70
CA ARG A 55 -8.11 5.50 2.77
C ARG A 55 -8.50 5.01 1.37
N GLY A 56 -7.92 3.89 0.91
CA GLY A 56 -8.12 3.36 -0.44
C GLY A 56 -7.13 3.89 -1.49
N GLU A 57 -6.12 4.67 -1.07
CA GLU A 57 -5.02 5.10 -1.93
C GLU A 57 -3.78 4.29 -1.55
N THR A 58 -3.10 3.72 -2.55
CA THR A 58 -1.81 3.04 -2.39
C THR A 58 -0.67 4.04 -2.21
N ILE A 59 0.46 3.59 -1.65
CA ILE A 59 1.65 4.44 -1.53
C ILE A 59 2.13 4.84 -2.94
N SER A 60 1.98 3.92 -3.91
CA SER A 60 2.33 4.15 -5.31
C SER A 60 1.47 5.22 -5.98
N THR A 61 0.14 5.20 -5.83
CA THR A 61 -0.77 6.24 -6.37
C THR A 61 -0.48 7.61 -5.75
N ARG A 62 -0.27 7.68 -4.43
CA ARG A 62 0.08 8.92 -3.76
C ARG A 62 1.43 9.48 -4.24
N THR A 63 2.40 8.61 -4.43
CA THR A 63 3.73 8.99 -4.94
C THR A 63 3.65 9.45 -6.39
N GLY A 64 2.83 8.81 -7.22
CA GLY A 64 2.50 9.24 -8.58
C GLY A 64 1.86 10.63 -8.62
N ASN A 65 0.82 10.84 -7.82
CA ASN A 65 0.16 12.14 -7.69
C ASN A 65 1.12 13.22 -7.17
N ALA A 66 2.00 12.88 -6.23
CA ALA A 66 3.00 13.80 -5.69
C ALA A 66 4.15 14.10 -6.67
N LEU A 67 4.49 13.16 -7.57
CA LEU A 67 5.40 13.38 -8.70
C LEU A 67 4.81 14.38 -9.70
N ILE A 68 3.53 14.23 -10.08
CA ILE A 68 2.82 15.18 -10.96
C ILE A 68 2.74 16.56 -10.31
N GLN A 69 2.47 16.62 -9.01
CA GLN A 69 2.46 17.87 -8.23
C GLN A 69 3.87 18.47 -7.99
N GLY A 70 4.94 17.83 -8.48
CA GLY A 70 6.30 18.36 -8.38
C GLY A 70 6.93 18.32 -6.98
N LYS A 71 6.39 17.51 -6.05
CA LYS A 71 6.90 17.46 -4.66
C LYS A 71 8.26 16.75 -4.62
N ARG A 72 9.25 17.39 -3.99
CA ARG A 72 10.65 16.89 -3.92
C ARG A 72 10.80 15.53 -3.24
N TRP A 73 9.96 15.21 -2.25
CA TRP A 73 9.99 13.91 -1.57
C TRP A 73 9.54 12.75 -2.48
N ALA A 74 8.63 13.01 -3.41
CA ALA A 74 8.12 12.00 -4.34
C ALA A 74 9.17 11.58 -5.38
N LYS A 75 10.06 12.50 -5.77
CA LYS A 75 11.21 12.20 -6.64
C LYS A 75 12.22 11.25 -6.00
N ILE A 76 12.28 11.18 -4.68
CA ILE A 76 13.16 10.28 -3.92
C ILE A 76 12.44 8.95 -3.62
N ALA A 77 11.15 9.01 -3.29
CA ALA A 77 10.35 7.83 -2.97
C ALA A 77 10.03 6.96 -4.21
N ALA A 78 9.77 7.58 -5.35
CA ALA A 78 9.42 6.88 -6.59
C ALA A 78 10.45 5.84 -7.06
N PRO A 79 11.76 6.14 -7.16
CA PRO A 79 12.74 5.15 -7.57
C PRO A 79 12.91 4.02 -6.53
N CYS A 80 12.70 4.28 -5.24
CA CYS A 80 12.73 3.25 -4.20
C CYS A 80 11.53 2.30 -4.31
N ILE A 81 10.34 2.83 -4.59
CA ILE A 81 9.10 2.04 -4.74
C ILE A 81 9.12 1.25 -6.05
N ASP A 82 9.51 1.87 -7.16
CA ASP A 82 9.64 1.20 -8.47
C ASP A 82 10.70 0.07 -8.42
N PHE A 83 11.76 0.24 -7.63
CA PHE A 83 12.77 -0.80 -7.40
C PHE A 83 12.22 -1.94 -6.53
N LEU A 84 11.50 -1.62 -5.46
CA LEU A 84 10.96 -2.60 -4.52
C LEU A 84 9.81 -3.43 -5.12
N MET A 85 9.06 -2.85 -6.06
CA MET A 85 7.98 -3.53 -6.81
C MET A 85 8.43 -4.13 -8.14
N MET A 86 9.74 -4.15 -8.42
CA MET A 86 10.35 -4.73 -9.64
C MET A 86 9.67 -4.30 -10.97
N GLN A 87 9.11 -3.10 -11.02
CA GLN A 87 8.55 -2.51 -12.25
C GLN A 87 8.87 -1.02 -12.30
N LYS A 88 9.60 -0.63 -13.34
CA LYS A 88 9.95 0.78 -13.61
C LYS A 88 8.70 1.54 -14.09
N GLY A 89 8.35 2.64 -13.44
CA GLY A 89 7.27 3.54 -13.87
C GLY A 89 5.89 3.20 -13.29
N HIS A 90 5.80 2.30 -12.32
CA HIS A 90 4.54 1.88 -11.69
C HIS A 90 3.85 3.02 -10.94
N CYS A 91 4.65 3.88 -10.30
CA CYS A 91 4.12 5.06 -9.62
C CYS A 91 3.44 6.07 -10.55
N LEU A 92 3.90 6.23 -11.80
CA LEU A 92 3.27 7.15 -12.77
C LEU A 92 2.02 6.53 -13.41
N ALA A 93 2.05 5.23 -13.69
CA ALA A 93 0.92 4.51 -14.30
C ALA A 93 -0.33 4.47 -13.39
N ASN A 94 -0.14 4.48 -12.07
CA ASN A 94 -1.20 4.47 -11.07
C ASN A 94 -1.60 5.86 -10.56
N ALA A 95 -1.09 6.93 -11.18
CA ALA A 95 -1.48 8.30 -10.80
C ALA A 95 -2.91 8.59 -11.25
N THR A 96 -3.71 9.17 -10.35
CA THR A 96 -5.12 9.52 -10.62
C THR A 96 -5.30 10.95 -11.09
N LEU A 97 -4.24 11.76 -11.07
CA LEU A 97 -4.23 13.12 -11.62
C LEU A 97 -3.86 13.09 -13.11
N PRO A 98 -4.51 13.90 -13.96
CA PRO A 98 -4.14 14.00 -15.36
C PRO A 98 -2.70 14.52 -15.48
N HIS A 99 -1.91 13.85 -16.34
CA HIS A 99 -0.56 14.24 -16.71
C HIS A 99 -0.56 15.42 -17.69
#